data_AF-A0A8J7EKR6-F1
#
_entry.id   AF-A0A8J7EKR6-F1
#
_cell.length_a   1.000
_cell.length_b   1.000
_cell.length_c   1.000
_cell.angle_alpha   90.00
_cell.angle_beta   90.00
_cell.angle_gamma   90.00
#
_symmetry.space_group_name_H-M   'P 1'
#
loop_
_entity.id
_entity.type
_entity.pdbx_description
1 polymer ?
#
loop_
_entity_poly.entity_id
_entity_poly.type
_entity_poly.pdbx_seq_one_letter_code
_entity_poly.pdbx_strand_id
1 'polypeptide(L)' 'MGIVNTIAEFVTAQGCKNAYEFWKTTGLSQATAYRLYNNPDAFPSKETQDAICKTFNAQPGDFLRYVSDCDEDD' A
#
# COMPACT_ATOMS: atom_id res chain seq x y z
N MET A 1 2.30 -13.98 -11.66
CA MET A 1 0.91 -13.91 -11.18
C MET A 1 0.88 -14.00 -9.66
N GLY A 2 0.26 -13.04 -8.98
CA GLY A 2 0.27 -12.97 -7.51
C GLY A 2 -0.39 -11.70 -6.97
N ILE A 3 -0.55 -11.62 -5.65
CA ILE A 3 -1.02 -10.39 -5.01
C ILE A 3 0.15 -9.42 -4.90
N VAL A 4 -0.06 -8.20 -5.36
CA VAL A 4 0.88 -7.09 -5.22
C VAL A 4 0.27 -6.01 -4.34
N ASN A 5 1.11 -5.24 -3.68
CA ASN A 5 0.72 -4.02 -3.00
C ASN A 5 0.73 -2.85 -3.99
N THR A 6 -0.32 -2.05 -3.91
CA THR A 6 -0.50 -0.80 -4.68
C THR A 6 -0.57 0.40 -3.73
N ILE A 7 0.10 0.31 -2.58
CA ILE A 7 0.06 1.33 -1.52
C ILE A 7 0.57 2.66 -2.04
N ALA A 8 1.64 2.68 -2.83
CA ALA A 8 2.17 3.92 -3.39
C ALA A 8 1.12 4.68 -4.23
N GLU A 9 0.41 3.97 -5.12
CA GLU A 9 -0.65 4.54 -5.94
C GLU A 9 -1.85 4.98 -5.09
N PHE A 10 -2.28 4.11 -4.18
CA PHE A 10 -3.39 4.37 -3.27
C PHE A 10 -3.16 5.63 -2.42
N VAL A 11 -2.02 5.74 -1.74
CA VAL A 11 -1.75 6.89 -0.86
C VAL A 11 -1.51 8.17 -1.65
N THR A 12 -1.00 8.06 -2.88
CA THR A 12 -0.89 9.21 -3.79
C THR A 12 -2.26 9.74 -4.18
N ALA A 13 -3.23 8.86 -4.47
CA ALA A 13 -4.61 9.25 -4.72
C ALA A 13 -5.29 9.89 -3.49
N GLN A 14 -4.86 9.53 -2.28
CA GLN A 14 -5.32 10.12 -1.01
C GLN A 14 -4.58 11.43 -0.64
N GLY A 15 -3.62 11.87 -1.46
CA GLY A 15 -2.92 13.16 -1.28
C GLY A 15 -1.55 13.09 -0.60
N CYS A 16 -1.04 11.91 -0.25
CA CYS A 16 0.35 11.74 0.20
C CYS A 16 1.31 11.81 -1.00
N LYS A 17 2.25 12.75 -1.02
CA LYS A 17 3.13 12.97 -2.18
C LYS A 17 4.34 12.04 -2.20
N ASN A 18 4.66 11.39 -1.08
CA ASN A 18 5.85 10.56 -0.94
C ASN A 18 5.73 9.60 0.25
N ALA A 19 6.68 8.64 0.31
CA ALA A 19 6.79 7.65 1.39
C ALA A 19 6.94 8.27 2.80
N TYR A 20 7.54 9.46 2.89
CA TYR A 20 7.71 10.16 4.17
C TYR A 20 6.36 10.64 4.72
N GLU A 21 5.51 11.25 3.89
CA GLU A 21 4.16 11.64 4.30
C GLU A 21 3.32 10.42 4.65
N PHE A 22 3.39 9.34 3.86
CA PHE A 22 2.74 8.07 4.19
C PHE A 22 3.15 7.56 5.58
N TRP A 23 4.46 7.52 5.86
CA TRP A 23 5.00 7.11 7.16
C TRP A 23 4.46 7.99 8.30
N LYS A 24 4.54 9.31 8.15
CA LYS A 24 4.12 10.27 9.17
C LYS A 24 2.61 10.23 9.43
N THR A 25 1.81 10.00 8.39
CA THR A 25 0.35 9.94 8.46
C THR A 25 -0.14 8.64 9.08
N THR A 26 0.45 7.50 8.71
CA THR A 26 0.03 6.17 9.23
C THR A 26 0.61 5.80 10.59
N GLY A 27 1.67 6.47 11.03
CA GLY A 27 2.34 6.16 12.30
C GLY A 27 3.07 4.81 12.31
N LEU A 28 3.25 4.18 11.15
CA LEU A 28 4.02 2.94 11.00
C LEU A 28 5.51 3.15 11.35
N SER A 29 6.26 2.05 11.48
CA SER A 29 7.72 2.17 11.50
C SER A 29 8.22 2.71 10.16
N GLN A 30 9.25 3.56 10.18
CA GLN A 30 9.82 4.14 8.97
C GLN A 30 10.27 3.04 7.98
N ALA A 31 10.93 2.00 8.49
CA ALA A 31 11.39 0.88 7.68
C ALA A 31 10.22 0.14 7.00
N THR A 32 9.13 -0.10 7.72
CA THR A 32 7.92 -0.72 7.18
C THR A 32 7.28 0.16 6.11
N ALA A 33 7.09 1.45 6.41
CA ALA A 33 6.45 2.39 5.50
C ALA A 33 7.21 2.51 4.17
N TYR A 34 8.54 2.70 4.24
CA TYR A 34 9.38 2.78 3.04
C TYR A 34 9.44 1.46 2.28
N ARG A 35 9.47 0.32 2.98
CA ARG A 35 9.46 -1.00 2.33
C ARG A 35 8.16 -1.21 1.55
N LEU A 36 7.02 -0.92 2.16
CA LEU A 36 5.71 -1.09 1.51
C LEU A 36 5.53 -0.11 0.36
N TYR A 37 5.94 1.15 0.53
CA TYR A 37 5.79 2.15 -0.52
C TYR A 37 6.66 1.85 -1.75
N ASN A 38 7.89 1.39 -1.57
CA ASN A 38 8.84 1.23 -2.68
C ASN A 38 8.86 -0.18 -3.30
N ASN A 39 8.28 -1.18 -2.65
CA ASN A 39 8.33 -2.56 -3.12
C ASN A 39 6.91 -3.14 -3.22
N PRO A 40 6.36 -3.31 -4.44
CA PRO A 40 5.03 -3.87 -4.65
C PRO A 40 4.90 -5.35 -4.21
N ASP A 41 6.00 -6.12 -4.14
CA ASP A 41 5.99 -7.49 -3.61
C ASP A 41 6.02 -7.53 -2.06
N ALA A 42 6.24 -6.38 -1.40
CA ALA A 42 6.24 -6.32 0.05
C ALA A 42 4.80 -6.36 0.57
N PHE A 43 4.47 -7.44 1.29
CA PHE A 43 3.16 -7.60 1.89
C PHE A 43 3.06 -6.98 3.27
N PRO A 44 2.02 -6.15 3.55
CA PRO A 44 1.78 -5.62 4.87
C PRO A 44 1.23 -6.70 5.80
N SER A 45 1.73 -6.74 7.05
CA SER A 45 1.15 -7.55 8.12
C SER A 45 -0.26 -7.09 8.46
N LYS A 46 -1.06 -7.94 9.12
CA LYS A 46 -2.43 -7.59 9.56
C LYS A 46 -2.48 -6.27 10.34
N GLU A 47 -1.56 -6.07 11.29
CA GLU A 47 -1.48 -4.84 12.09
C GLU A 47 -1.21 -3.60 11.22
N THR A 48 -0.33 -3.74 10.23
CA THR A 48 -0.04 -2.67 9.28
C THR A 48 -1.22 -2.36 8.37
N GLN A 49 -1.91 -3.39 7.87
CA GLN A 49 -3.14 -3.21 7.09
C GLN A 49 -4.20 -2.47 7.90
N ASP A 50 -4.41 -2.87 9.16
CA ASP A 50 -5.36 -2.24 10.07
C ASP A 50 -5.04 -0.76 10.31
N ALA A 51 -3.76 -0.41 10.51
CA ALA A 51 -3.33 0.98 10.63
C ALA A 51 -3.61 1.80 9.36
N ILE A 52 -3.32 1.26 8.17
CA ILE A 52 -3.59 1.92 6.89
C ILE A 52 -5.10 2.12 6.70
N CYS A 53 -5.89 1.06 6.91
CA CYS A 53 -7.35 1.11 6.80
C CYS A 53 -7.96 2.15 7.74
N LYS A 54 -7.52 2.22 9.00
CA LYS A 54 -7.97 3.21 9.97
C LYS A 54 -7.58 4.64 9.58
N THR A 55 -6.36 4.83 9.08
CA THR A 55 -5.82 6.16 8.76
C THR A 55 -6.50 6.77 7.55
N PHE A 56 -6.69 5.98 6.49
CA PHE A 56 -7.26 6.46 5.22
C PHE A 56 -8.73 6.11 5.04
N ASN A 57 -9.38 5.56 6.07
CA ASN A 57 -10.74 5.03 6.01
C ASN A 57 -10.94 4.09 4.80
N ALA A 58 -10.00 3.18 4.62
CA ALA A 58 -9.87 2.31 3.46
C ALA A 58 -10.14 0.84 3.81
N GLN A 59 -10.30 0.02 2.79
CA GLN A 59 -10.34 -1.43 2.86
C GLN A 59 -9.02 -2.02 2.36
N PRO A 60 -8.63 -3.23 2.80
CA PRO A 60 -7.40 -3.88 2.33
C PRO A 60 -7.31 -4.03 0.81
N GLY A 61 -8.46 -4.23 0.15
CA GLY A 61 -8.54 -4.35 -1.31
C GLY A 61 -8.29 -3.05 -2.08
N ASP A 62 -8.28 -1.89 -1.41
CA ASP A 62 -7.97 -0.61 -2.05
C ASP A 62 -6.47 -0.47 -2.36
N PHE A 63 -5.61 -1.18 -1.62
CA PHE A 63 -4.15 -1.11 -1.73
C PHE A 63 -3.47 -2.48 -1.90
N LEU A 64 -4.24 -3.54 -2.10
CA LEU A 64 -3.78 -4.88 -2.46
C LEU A 64 -4.55 -5.35 -3.69
N ARG A 65 -3.84 -5.70 -4.76
CA ARG A 65 -4.44 -6.15 -6.01
C ARG A 65 -3.86 -7.49 -6.43
N TYR A 66 -4.71 -8.42 -6.87
CA TYR A 66 -4.24 -9.62 -7.54
C TYR A 66 -3.99 -9.33 -9.01
N VAL A 67 -2.79 -9.62 -9.50
CA VAL A 67 -2.42 -9.43 -10.92
C VAL A 67 -2.36 -10.79 -11.60
N SER A 68 -3.22 -10.93 -12.61
CA SER A 68 -3.40 -12.10 -13.44
C SER A 68 -2.45 -12.08 -14.65
N ASP A 69 -2.02 -13.24 -15.15
CA ASP A 69 -1.23 -13.39 -16.40
C ASP A 69 -2.00 -12.91 -17.65
N CYS A 70 -3.32 -12.74 -17.54
CA CYS A 70 -4.19 -12.29 -18.63
C CYS A 70 -4.45 -10.77 -18.65
N ASP A 71 -3.87 -9.99 -17.74
CA ASP A 71 -4.00 -8.51 -17.71
C ASP A 71 -2.85 -7.80 -18.46
N GLU A 72 -2.08 -8.51 -19.31
CA GLU A 72 -1.07 -7.93 -20.21
C GLU A 72 -1.61 -7.59 -21.63
N ASP A 73 -2.90 -7.81 -21.90
CA ASP A 73 -3.52 -7.49 -23.19
C ASP A 73 -4.80 -6.66 -22.98
N ASP A 74 -4.67 -5.32 -22.91
CA ASP A 74 -5.62 -4.36 -23.53
C ASP A 74 -4.92 -3.02 -23.84
#